data_AF-A0A7X8BJX8-F1
#
_entry.id   AF-A0A7X8BJX8-F1
#
_cell.length_a   1.000
_cell.length_b   1.000
_cell.length_c   1.000
_cell.angle_alpha   90.00
_cell.angle_beta   90.00
_cell.angle_gamma   90.00
#
_symmetry.space_group_name_H-M   'P 1'
#
loop_
_entity.id
_entity.type
_entity.pdbx_description
1 polymer ?
#
loop_
_entity_poly.entity_id
_entity_poly.type
_entity_poly.pdbx_seq_one_letter_code
_entity_poly.pdbx_strand_id
1 'polypeptide(L)'
;MKYHILAIVLSFFTASSPSEVDENALRREITYIERAADELARLNIDVADRLQRRRIASKIDAIYEATERIRLLLDQDTVPKSIRDDDLISFIESLGKASFGDTKVDMVKEFAGSNWFTVSQVGLICEEIPFGENKVEAILALYPHIVDKENGYKLYEFVTFSDDRERLKKGLEELKGN
;
A
#
# COMPACT_ATOMS: atom_id res chain seq x y z
N MET A 1 -31.81 9.39 -10.76
CA MET A 1 -30.43 9.06 -11.20
C MET A 1 -29.56 10.27 -11.57
N LYS A 2 -30.04 11.27 -12.33
CA LYS A 2 -29.27 12.49 -12.67
C LYS A 2 -28.76 13.31 -11.47
N TYR A 3 -29.44 13.23 -10.33
CA TYR A 3 -29.11 14.02 -9.14
C TYR A 3 -28.02 13.42 -8.25
N HIS A 4 -27.71 12.11 -8.37
CA HIS A 4 -26.68 11.48 -7.52
C HIS A 4 -25.26 11.71 -8.04
N ILE A 5 -25.03 11.63 -9.35
CA ILE A 5 -23.73 11.95 -9.93
C ILE A 5 -23.43 13.45 -9.75
N LEU A 6 -24.44 14.31 -9.87
CA LEU A 6 -24.29 15.74 -9.61
C LEU A 6 -24.01 16.02 -8.13
N ALA A 7 -24.63 15.29 -7.20
CA ALA A 7 -24.36 15.41 -5.76
C ALA A 7 -22.95 14.97 -5.39
N ILE A 8 -22.43 13.89 -6.00
CA ILE A 8 -21.06 13.43 -5.82
C ILE A 8 -20.08 14.49 -6.34
N VAL A 9 -20.29 15.02 -7.55
CA VAL A 9 -19.45 16.09 -8.12
C VAL A 9 -19.56 17.41 -7.34
N LEU A 10 -20.73 17.75 -6.78
CA LEU A 10 -20.89 18.93 -5.92
C LEU A 10 -20.26 18.75 -4.52
N SER A 11 -20.28 17.54 -3.95
CA SER A 11 -19.53 17.26 -2.72
C SER A 11 -18.01 17.33 -2.93
N PHE A 12 -17.54 17.09 -4.15
CA PHE A 12 -16.12 17.24 -4.51
C PHE A 12 -15.69 18.71 -4.71
N PHE A 13 -16.59 19.60 -5.14
CA PHE A 13 -16.26 21.02 -5.35
C PHE A 13 -16.42 21.88 -4.09
N THR A 14 -16.90 21.30 -2.99
CA THR A 14 -17.10 21.99 -1.69
C THR A 14 -16.13 21.52 -0.60
N ALA A 15 -15.38 20.43 -0.81
CA ALA A 15 -14.33 20.00 0.10
C ALA A 15 -13.18 21.02 0.12
N SER A 16 -12.86 21.54 1.30
CA SER A 16 -11.90 22.64 1.46
C SER A 16 -10.43 22.18 1.54
N SER A 17 -10.16 20.87 1.48
CA SER A 17 -8.81 20.33 1.28
C SER A 17 -8.82 18.92 0.65
N PRO A 18 -7.76 18.53 -0.09
CA PRO A 18 -7.63 17.19 -0.70
C PRO A 18 -7.56 16.01 0.29
N SER A 19 -7.42 16.26 1.59
CA SER A 19 -7.26 15.23 2.63
C SER A 19 -8.59 14.63 3.15
N GLU A 20 -9.74 15.10 2.66
CA GLU A 20 -11.08 14.66 3.11
C GLU A 20 -11.73 13.59 2.21
N VAL A 21 -11.06 13.15 1.15
CA VAL A 21 -11.61 12.16 0.23
C VAL A 21 -11.43 10.76 0.82
N ASP A 22 -12.52 10.18 1.37
CA ASP A 22 -12.54 8.79 1.83
C ASP A 22 -12.39 7.82 0.64
N GLU A 23 -11.17 7.35 0.43
CA GLU A 23 -10.80 6.40 -0.64
C GLU A 23 -11.63 5.10 -0.55
N ASN A 24 -11.98 4.64 0.65
CA ASN A 24 -12.81 3.45 0.83
C ASN A 24 -14.28 3.72 0.48
N ALA A 25 -14.78 4.93 0.71
CA ALA A 25 -16.09 5.34 0.17
C ALA A 25 -16.06 5.34 -1.37
N LEU A 26 -15.01 5.86 -1.99
CA LEU A 26 -14.87 5.86 -3.45
C LEU A 26 -14.78 4.46 -4.04
N ARG A 27 -14.00 3.56 -3.45
CA ARG A 27 -13.90 2.16 -3.89
C ARG A 27 -15.25 1.43 -3.79
N ARG A 28 -16.05 1.72 -2.76
CA ARG A 28 -17.42 1.20 -2.62
C ARG A 28 -18.35 1.74 -3.70
N GLU A 29 -18.28 3.03 -3.99
CA GLU A 29 -19.10 3.66 -5.04
C GLU A 29 -18.74 3.15 -6.44
N ILE A 30 -17.44 2.96 -6.76
CA ILE A 30 -16.99 2.35 -8.02
C ILE A 30 -17.58 0.95 -8.16
N THR A 31 -17.50 0.13 -7.11
CA THR A 31 -18.06 -1.23 -7.09
C THR A 31 -19.57 -1.22 -7.31
N TYR A 32 -20.28 -0.24 -6.74
CA TYR A 32 -21.71 -0.08 -6.96
C TYR A 32 -22.04 0.30 -8.41
N ILE A 33 -21.28 1.22 -9.01
CA ILE A 33 -21.45 1.64 -10.41
C ILE A 33 -21.19 0.48 -11.38
N GLU A 34 -20.13 -0.30 -11.16
CA GLU A 34 -19.80 -1.48 -11.99
C GLU A 34 -20.95 -2.51 -11.95
N ARG A 35 -21.51 -2.78 -10.77
CA ARG A 35 -22.67 -3.68 -10.63
C ARG A 35 -23.92 -3.16 -11.35
N ALA A 36 -24.19 -1.86 -11.27
CA ALA A 36 -25.30 -1.26 -11.98
C ALA A 36 -25.08 -1.30 -13.51
N ALA A 37 -23.84 -1.15 -13.97
CA ALA A 37 -23.48 -1.30 -15.38
C ALA A 37 -23.67 -2.75 -15.86
N ASP A 38 -23.30 -3.76 -15.05
CA ASP A 38 -23.53 -5.17 -15.35
C ASP A 38 -25.03 -5.49 -15.50
N GLU A 39 -25.86 -4.93 -14.61
CA GLU A 39 -27.31 -5.10 -14.66
C GLU A 39 -27.89 -4.48 -15.94
N LEU A 40 -27.46 -3.27 -16.29
CA LEU A 40 -27.85 -2.62 -17.54
C LEU A 40 -27.38 -3.42 -18.76
N ALA A 41 -26.20 -4.03 -18.73
CA ALA A 41 -25.69 -4.86 -19.81
C ALA A 41 -26.59 -6.09 -20.05
N ARG A 42 -27.06 -6.72 -18.96
CA ARG A 42 -28.01 -7.84 -19.03
C ARG A 42 -29.34 -7.41 -19.63
N LEU A 43 -29.94 -6.34 -19.12
CA LEU A 43 -31.23 -5.81 -19.61
C LEU A 43 -31.13 -5.31 -21.06
N ASN A 44 -29.95 -4.84 -21.48
CA ASN A 44 -29.73 -4.37 -22.85
C ASN A 44 -29.82 -5.49 -23.89
N ILE A 45 -29.67 -6.76 -23.49
CA ILE A 45 -29.79 -7.90 -24.41
C ILE A 45 -31.22 -8.01 -24.97
N ASP A 46 -32.22 -7.66 -24.14
CA ASP A 46 -33.65 -7.79 -24.46
C ASP A 46 -34.21 -6.58 -25.24
N VAL A 47 -33.38 -5.56 -25.50
CA VAL A 47 -33.79 -4.40 -26.29
C VAL A 47 -33.93 -4.79 -27.77
N ALA A 48 -35.17 -4.75 -28.27
CA ALA A 48 -35.51 -5.14 -29.64
C ALA A 48 -34.89 -4.22 -30.71
N ASP A 49 -34.76 -2.92 -30.43
CA ASP A 49 -34.16 -1.95 -31.34
C ASP A 49 -32.62 -2.08 -31.33
N ARG A 50 -32.05 -2.53 -32.45
CA ARG A 50 -30.61 -2.74 -32.62
C ARG A 50 -29.78 -1.46 -32.47
N LEU A 51 -30.30 -0.31 -32.90
CA LEU A 51 -29.60 0.97 -32.80
C LEU A 51 -29.59 1.45 -31.34
N GLN A 52 -30.72 1.32 -30.64
CA GLN A 52 -30.78 1.62 -29.21
C GLN A 52 -29.85 0.71 -28.41
N ARG A 53 -29.87 -0.61 -28.68
CA ARG A 53 -29.00 -1.59 -28.02
C ARG A 53 -27.51 -1.25 -28.19
N ARG A 54 -27.09 -0.89 -29.41
CA ARG A 54 -25.71 -0.49 -29.70
C ARG A 54 -25.31 0.79 -28.95
N ARG A 55 -26.21 1.78 -28.88
CA ARG A 55 -25.97 3.03 -28.15
C ARG A 55 -25.86 2.80 -26.65
N ILE A 56 -26.64 1.88 -26.09
CA ILE A 56 -26.57 1.53 -24.67
C ILE A 56 -25.27 0.76 -24.37
N ALA A 57 -24.91 -0.22 -25.21
CA ALA A 57 -23.66 -0.97 -25.06
C ALA A 57 -22.43 -0.04 -25.04
N SER A 58 -22.33 0.89 -26.00
CA SER A 58 -21.21 1.85 -26.04
C SER A 58 -21.14 2.77 -24.82
N LYS A 59 -22.28 3.09 -24.18
CA LYS A 59 -22.28 3.86 -22.93
C LYS A 59 -21.84 3.04 -21.73
N ILE A 60 -22.17 1.75 -21.71
CA ILE A 60 -21.73 0.81 -20.68
C ILE A 60 -20.22 0.63 -20.78
N ASP A 61 -19.68 0.45 -21.98
CA ASP A 61 -18.23 0.38 -22.22
C ASP A 61 -17.52 1.64 -21.70
N ALA A 62 -18.07 2.82 -22.01
CA ALA A 62 -17.53 4.09 -21.51
C ALA A 62 -17.60 4.23 -19.99
N ILE A 63 -18.59 3.60 -19.32
CA ILE A 63 -18.66 3.57 -17.85
C ILE A 63 -17.53 2.71 -17.29
N TYR A 64 -17.32 1.50 -17.82
CA TYR A 64 -16.22 0.64 -17.37
C TYR A 64 -14.84 1.27 -17.61
N GLU A 65 -14.63 1.90 -18.77
CA GLU A 65 -13.39 2.61 -19.05
C GLU A 65 -13.17 3.77 -18.06
N ALA A 66 -14.22 4.51 -17.72
CA ALA A 66 -14.14 5.61 -16.76
C ALA A 66 -13.87 5.09 -15.33
N THR A 67 -14.54 4.02 -14.89
CA THR A 67 -14.30 3.43 -13.57
C THR A 67 -12.90 2.85 -13.47
N GLU A 68 -12.39 2.24 -14.54
CA GLU A 68 -11.03 1.70 -14.56
C GLU A 68 -9.97 2.81 -14.53
N ARG A 69 -10.17 3.91 -15.26
CA ARG A 69 -9.29 5.10 -15.13
C ARG A 69 -9.28 5.65 -13.71
N ILE A 70 -10.45 5.72 -13.06
CA ILE A 70 -10.52 6.18 -11.67
C ILE A 70 -9.81 5.18 -10.74
N ARG A 71 -10.00 3.87 -10.92
CA ARG A 71 -9.27 2.84 -10.15
C ARG A 71 -7.76 3.00 -10.30
N LEU A 72 -7.28 3.19 -11.54
CA LEU A 72 -5.87 3.44 -11.83
C LEU A 72 -5.37 4.76 -11.23
N LEU A 73 -6.18 5.81 -11.19
CA LEU A 73 -5.83 7.08 -10.54
C LEU A 73 -5.81 6.96 -9.01
N LEU A 74 -6.75 6.20 -8.42
CA LEU A 74 -6.74 5.89 -6.98
C LEU A 74 -5.53 5.06 -6.60
N ASP A 75 -5.06 4.20 -7.51
CA ASP A 75 -3.85 3.40 -7.30
C ASP A 75 -2.57 4.19 -7.64
N GLN A 76 -2.63 5.41 -8.18
CA GLN A 76 -1.46 6.23 -8.55
C GLN A 76 -0.87 7.07 -7.41
N ASP A 77 -1.46 7.02 -6.22
CA ASP A 77 -0.88 7.49 -4.96
C ASP A 77 -0.93 6.35 -3.94
N THR A 78 -0.20 5.24 -4.20
CA THR A 78 -0.12 4.18 -3.21
C THR A 78 0.62 4.72 -1.99
N VAL A 79 -0.11 4.95 -0.89
CA VAL A 79 0.47 4.72 0.44
C VAL A 79 1.19 3.39 0.32
N PRO A 80 2.52 3.35 0.53
CA PRO A 80 3.25 2.14 0.29
C PRO A 80 2.64 1.02 1.12
N LYS A 81 2.32 -0.10 0.48
CA LYS A 81 1.72 -1.25 1.16
C LYS A 81 2.86 -2.12 1.65
N SER A 82 2.73 -2.58 2.90
CA SER A 82 3.67 -3.54 3.43
C SER A 82 3.70 -4.81 2.58
N ILE A 83 4.87 -5.45 2.53
CA ILE A 83 5.07 -6.73 1.90
C ILE A 83 4.06 -7.77 2.40
N ARG A 84 3.68 -8.71 1.52
CA ARG A 84 2.80 -9.82 1.86
C ARG A 84 3.53 -10.84 2.74
N ASP A 85 2.77 -11.53 3.60
CA ASP A 85 3.32 -12.51 4.53
C ASP A 85 4.06 -13.66 3.81
N ASP A 86 3.54 -14.17 2.69
CA ASP A 86 4.19 -15.24 1.93
C ASP A 86 5.59 -14.84 1.41
N ASP A 87 5.71 -13.61 0.91
CA ASP A 87 6.96 -13.07 0.37
C ASP A 87 7.95 -12.78 1.51
N LEU A 88 7.46 -12.29 2.65
CA LEU A 88 8.25 -12.09 3.85
C LEU A 88 8.78 -13.42 4.42
N ILE A 89 7.94 -14.46 4.50
CA ILE A 89 8.33 -15.78 4.98
C ILE A 89 9.45 -16.35 4.08
N SER A 90 9.28 -16.25 2.76
CA SER A 90 10.30 -16.69 1.79
C SER A 90 11.64 -15.98 1.98
N PHE A 91 11.59 -14.68 2.31
CA PHE A 91 12.78 -13.90 2.61
C PHE A 91 13.42 -14.29 3.95
N ILE A 92 12.64 -14.47 5.01
CA ILE A 92 13.10 -14.94 6.33
C ILE A 92 13.78 -16.30 6.22
N GLU A 93 13.21 -17.24 5.47
CA GLU A 93 13.84 -18.55 5.22
C GLU A 93 15.18 -18.41 4.50
N SER A 94 15.30 -17.44 3.60
CA SER A 94 16.54 -17.15 2.88
C SER A 94 17.59 -16.53 3.81
N LEU A 95 17.18 -15.62 4.70
CA LEU A 95 18.06 -15.07 5.75
C LEU A 95 18.54 -16.17 6.68
N GLY A 96 17.67 -17.10 7.10
CA GLY A 96 18.03 -18.22 7.97
C GLY A 96 19.11 -19.14 7.38
N LYS A 97 19.22 -19.22 6.05
CA LYS A 97 20.24 -20.00 5.34
C LYS A 97 21.59 -19.31 5.23
N ALA A 98 21.66 -18.00 5.46
CA ALA A 98 22.92 -17.24 5.40
C ALA A 98 23.76 -17.44 6.67
N SER A 99 25.05 -17.76 6.50
CA SER A 99 25.94 -18.13 7.62
C SER A 99 26.48 -16.96 8.43
N PHE A 100 26.56 -15.76 7.87
CA PHE A 100 27.22 -14.60 8.50
C PHE A 100 26.29 -13.40 8.62
N GLY A 101 26.48 -12.61 9.68
CA GLY A 101 25.64 -11.46 9.98
C GLY A 101 25.70 -10.37 8.92
N ASP A 102 26.88 -10.06 8.38
CA ASP A 102 27.06 -9.02 7.36
C ASP A 102 26.34 -9.38 6.06
N THR A 103 26.39 -10.66 5.67
CA THR A 103 25.64 -11.18 4.51
C THR A 103 24.14 -11.01 4.70
N LYS A 104 23.62 -11.26 5.91
CA LYS A 104 22.19 -11.03 6.23
C LYS A 104 21.84 -9.54 6.10
N VAL A 105 22.71 -8.64 6.55
CA VAL A 105 22.51 -7.19 6.42
C VAL A 105 22.48 -6.76 4.95
N ASP A 106 23.37 -7.28 4.12
CA ASP A 106 23.39 -6.98 2.67
C ASP A 106 22.10 -7.46 1.99
N MET A 107 21.63 -8.66 2.33
CA MET A 107 20.34 -9.18 1.85
C MET A 107 19.17 -8.28 2.28
N VAL A 108 19.18 -7.77 3.52
CA VAL A 108 18.15 -6.82 3.99
C VAL A 108 18.20 -5.50 3.22
N LYS A 109 19.40 -4.95 2.96
CA LYS A 109 19.57 -3.71 2.19
C LYS A 109 19.01 -3.85 0.77
N GLU A 110 19.30 -4.97 0.10
CA GLU A 110 18.76 -5.27 -1.23
C GLU A 110 17.23 -5.42 -1.20
N PHE A 111 16.71 -6.17 -0.23
CA PHE A 111 15.28 -6.40 -0.08
C PHE A 111 14.50 -5.12 0.22
N ALA A 112 15.07 -4.23 1.04
CA ALA A 112 14.47 -2.95 1.39
C ALA A 112 14.33 -1.99 0.19
N GLY A 113 15.17 -2.12 -0.84
CA GLY A 113 15.15 -1.22 -2.00
C GLY A 113 13.91 -1.32 -2.89
N SER A 114 13.10 -2.37 -2.74
CA SER A 114 11.89 -2.60 -3.55
C SER A 114 10.64 -2.93 -2.74
N ASN A 115 10.75 -3.01 -1.42
CA ASN A 115 9.67 -3.46 -0.55
C ASN A 115 9.44 -2.47 0.59
N TRP A 116 8.20 -2.46 1.11
CA TRP A 116 7.81 -1.69 2.27
C TRP A 116 7.39 -2.62 3.39
N PHE A 117 7.47 -2.15 4.64
CA PHE A 117 7.32 -3.01 5.82
C PHE A 117 6.49 -2.33 6.89
N THR A 118 5.82 -3.14 7.70
CA THR A 118 5.38 -2.67 9.03
C THR A 118 6.51 -2.83 10.05
N VAL A 119 6.47 -2.07 11.14
CA VAL A 119 7.39 -2.23 12.28
C VAL A 119 7.37 -3.67 12.82
N SER A 120 6.21 -4.34 12.81
CA SER A 120 6.10 -5.73 13.25
C SER A 120 6.87 -6.69 12.33
N GLN A 121 6.80 -6.47 11.01
CA GLN A 121 7.56 -7.28 10.03
C GLN A 121 9.06 -7.02 10.13
N VAL A 122 9.48 -5.78 10.42
CA VAL A 122 10.89 -5.46 10.73
C VAL A 122 11.36 -6.27 11.94
N GLY A 123 10.52 -6.45 12.95
CA GLY A 123 10.80 -7.30 14.11
C GLY A 123 11.12 -8.75 13.71
N LEU A 124 10.31 -9.35 12.84
CA LEU A 124 10.53 -10.71 12.33
C LEU A 124 11.87 -10.84 11.59
N ILE A 125 12.26 -9.84 10.80
CA ILE A 125 13.57 -9.81 10.14
C ILE A 125 14.70 -9.73 11.18
N CYS A 126 14.52 -8.93 12.23
CA CYS A 126 15.51 -8.75 13.28
C CYS A 126 15.72 -10.01 14.15
N GLU A 127 14.75 -10.92 14.23
CA GLU A 127 14.90 -12.20 14.93
C GLU A 127 15.92 -13.12 14.26
N GLU A 128 16.05 -13.04 12.93
CA GLU A 128 17.02 -13.81 12.14
C GLU A 128 18.45 -13.27 12.20
N ILE A 129 18.67 -12.11 12.82
CA ILE A 129 19.97 -11.44 12.90
C ILE A 129 20.52 -11.62 14.33
N PRO A 130 21.63 -12.36 14.52
CA PRO A 130 22.08 -12.72 15.87
C PRO A 130 22.74 -11.57 16.65
N PHE A 131 23.38 -10.61 15.96
CA PHE A 131 24.20 -9.58 16.59
C PHE A 131 23.52 -8.22 16.59
N GLY A 132 23.62 -7.50 17.72
CA GLY A 132 22.97 -6.20 17.92
C GLY A 132 23.41 -5.13 16.93
N GLU A 133 24.71 -5.02 16.65
CA GLU A 133 25.24 -4.09 15.64
C GLU A 133 24.59 -4.31 14.27
N ASN A 134 24.48 -5.57 13.84
CA ASN A 134 23.87 -5.93 12.56
C ASN A 134 22.35 -5.68 12.56
N LYS A 135 21.67 -5.83 13.71
CA LYS A 135 20.26 -5.42 13.84
C LYS A 135 20.10 -3.92 13.68
N VAL A 136 20.99 -3.12 14.27
CA VAL A 136 20.98 -1.65 14.09
C VAL A 136 21.09 -1.31 12.61
N GLU A 137 22.06 -1.87 11.90
CA GLU A 137 22.23 -1.64 10.46
C GLU A 137 21.01 -2.05 9.64
N ALA A 138 20.44 -3.23 9.91
CA ALA A 138 19.25 -3.73 9.23
C ALA A 138 18.03 -2.82 9.46
N ILE A 139 17.80 -2.38 10.70
CA ILE A 139 16.70 -1.47 11.03
C ILE A 139 16.88 -0.13 10.31
N LEU A 140 18.09 0.43 10.29
CA LEU A 140 18.36 1.70 9.59
C LEU A 140 18.15 1.58 8.08
N ALA A 141 18.46 0.43 7.47
CA ALA A 141 18.19 0.17 6.06
C ALA A 141 16.69 0.06 5.74
N LEU A 142 15.91 -0.53 6.64
CA LEU A 142 14.46 -0.73 6.49
C LEU A 142 13.65 0.54 6.80
N TYR A 143 14.15 1.39 7.70
CA TYR A 143 13.42 2.54 8.25
C TYR A 143 12.81 3.51 7.20
N PRO A 144 13.49 3.87 6.10
CA PRO A 144 12.89 4.70 5.06
C PRO A 144 11.61 4.11 4.46
N HIS A 145 11.52 2.78 4.45
CA HIS A 145 10.47 1.98 3.82
C HIS A 145 9.46 1.40 4.83
N ILE A 146 9.29 2.02 5.99
CA ILE A 146 8.26 1.64 6.98
C ILE A 146 6.96 2.41 6.72
N VAL A 147 5.84 1.68 6.71
CA VAL A 147 4.50 2.22 6.40
C VAL A 147 3.76 2.74 7.64
N ASP A 148 4.03 2.18 8.82
CA ASP A 148 3.40 2.50 10.11
C ASP A 148 4.41 3.19 11.05
N LYS A 149 4.99 4.32 10.59
CA LYS A 149 6.06 5.05 11.31
C LYS A 149 5.66 5.52 12.71
N GLU A 150 4.37 5.67 12.99
CA GLU A 150 3.82 5.95 14.32
C GLU A 150 4.16 4.85 15.35
N ASN A 151 4.39 3.62 14.90
CA ASN A 151 4.83 2.49 15.73
C ASN A 151 6.36 2.42 15.87
N GLY A 152 7.11 3.35 15.29
CA GLY A 152 8.58 3.31 15.22
C GLY A 152 9.28 3.29 16.59
N TYR A 153 8.59 3.69 17.67
CA TYR A 153 9.12 3.56 19.04
C TYR A 153 9.38 2.09 19.44
N LYS A 154 8.72 1.11 18.81
CA LYS A 154 8.95 -0.32 19.07
C LYS A 154 10.26 -0.83 18.47
N LEU A 155 10.86 -0.12 17.51
CA LEU A 155 12.13 -0.53 16.89
C LEU A 155 13.26 -0.64 17.93
N TYR A 156 13.21 0.15 19.01
CA TYR A 156 14.18 0.09 20.11
C TYR A 156 14.08 -1.20 20.93
N GLU A 157 12.96 -1.92 20.86
CA GLU A 157 12.76 -3.19 21.57
C GLU A 157 13.51 -4.35 20.91
N PHE A 158 13.87 -4.23 19.62
CA PHE A 158 14.57 -5.28 18.87
C PHE A 158 16.07 -5.35 19.16
N VAL A 159 16.62 -4.34 19.84
CA VAL A 159 18.02 -4.23 20.25
C VAL A 159 18.17 -4.29 21.77
N THR A 160 18.95 -5.27 22.24
CA THR A 160 19.04 -5.62 23.66
C THR A 160 20.01 -4.74 24.45
N PHE A 161 21.16 -4.38 23.86
CA PHE A 161 22.21 -3.64 24.55
C PHE A 161 21.99 -2.13 24.49
N SER A 162 22.42 -1.41 25.54
CA SER A 162 22.29 0.05 25.63
C SER A 162 23.00 0.77 24.49
N ASP A 163 24.19 0.28 24.14
CA ASP A 163 25.07 0.94 23.17
C ASP A 163 24.47 0.84 21.76
N ASP A 164 23.88 -0.31 21.43
CA ASP A 164 23.15 -0.52 20.17
C ASP A 164 21.89 0.36 20.10
N ARG A 165 21.16 0.50 21.21
CA ARG A 165 19.99 1.41 21.28
C ARG A 165 20.38 2.86 21.05
N GLU A 166 21.49 3.32 21.60
CA GLU A 166 21.98 4.68 21.40
C GLU A 166 22.42 4.89 19.94
N ARG A 167 23.12 3.92 19.35
CA ARG A 167 23.49 3.94 17.91
C ARG A 167 22.23 3.99 17.03
N LEU A 168 21.24 3.16 17.31
CA LEU A 168 19.96 3.16 16.58
C LEU A 168 19.24 4.51 16.72
N LYS A 169 19.16 5.05 17.93
CA LYS A 169 18.52 6.35 18.18
C LYS A 169 19.16 7.45 17.34
N LYS A 170 20.49 7.55 17.38
CA LYS A 170 21.23 8.54 16.60
C LYS A 170 20.98 8.39 15.11
N GLY A 171 21.06 7.17 14.57
CA GLY A 171 20.82 6.92 13.15
C GLY A 171 19.38 7.25 12.72
N LEU A 172 18.38 6.95 13.55
CA LEU A 172 16.99 7.32 13.27
C LEU A 172 16.75 8.82 13.34
N GLU A 173 17.43 9.55 14.23
CA GLU A 173 17.38 11.01 14.29
C GLU A 173 17.98 11.64 13.02
N GLU A 174 19.12 11.12 12.55
CA GLU A 174 19.76 11.54 11.29
C GLU A 174 18.83 11.31 10.09
N LEU A 175 18.13 10.17 10.03
CA LEU A 175 17.17 9.86 8.96
C LEU A 175 15.87 10.67 9.02
N LYS A 176 15.50 11.21 10.19
CA LYS A 176 14.32 12.09 10.35
C LYS A 176 14.62 13.55 10.01
N GLY A 177 15.90 13.94 10.06
CA GLY A 177 16.36 15.31 9.81
C GLY A 177 16.62 15.64 8.34
N ASN A 178 16.59 14.64 7.45
CA ASN A 178 16.67 14.77 5.99
C ASN A 178 15.30 14.63 5.34
#